data_AF-A0A1I8CIX7-F1
#
_entry.id   AF-A0A1I8CIX7-F1
#
_cell.length_a   1.000
_cell.length_b   1.000
_cell.length_c   1.000
_cell.angle_alpha   90.00
_cell.angle_beta   90.00
_cell.angle_gamma   90.00
#
_symmetry.space_group_name_H-M   'P 1'
#
loop_
_entity.id
_entity.type
_entity.pdbx_description
1 polymer ?
#
loop_
_entity_poly.entity_id
_entity_poly.type
_entity_poly.pdbx_seq_one_letter_code
_entity_poly.pdbx_strand_id
1 'polypeptide(L)'
;MVGANSFLLNFIFHIILLQIRTEFSPDFENFIRINYGKKALSDVERLDMGMAMIGSFGGRSNQTEETYRNPVIFVHGTTTRAGIFLPHRNFFLANGYQEGELFATTYSDGGMTGLYQKTMNCEDVKIIRNLIKYVSNYTNSPVDVLGYSMGTAISRKAILGGACVDTMEYLGEPLTSLVDTFIGLAGVAYGFESCIWLETIAPACNLNNGMHCKSKYLDDLNSQPARFEGTTSYSIWSEDDHLVGTDCCRQHCSDLHNANLTLIRNGNDHATIVYNTIELQYKLFSAKNDSAI
;
A
#
# COMPACT_ATOMS: atom_id res chain seq x y z
N MET A 1 43.39 -47.93 29.74
CA MET A 1 43.30 -46.45 29.80
C MET A 1 42.23 -46.04 28.82
N VAL A 2 41.01 -45.88 29.33
CA VAL A 2 39.79 -45.50 28.60
C VAL A 2 39.23 -44.28 29.32
N GLY A 3 38.75 -43.29 28.56
CA GLY A 3 38.13 -42.07 29.08
C GLY A 3 38.31 -40.93 28.07
N ALA A 4 37.83 -41.08 26.84
CA ALA A 4 36.50 -40.62 26.42
C ALA A 4 36.43 -39.08 26.25
N ASN A 5 37.05 -38.63 25.15
CA ASN A 5 36.82 -37.36 24.47
C ASN A 5 35.35 -37.27 23.98
N SER A 6 34.38 -37.01 24.85
CA SER A 6 32.98 -36.90 24.42
C SER A 6 32.12 -35.98 25.29
N PHE A 7 32.65 -34.84 25.72
CA PHE A 7 31.84 -33.85 26.45
C PHE A 7 31.90 -32.42 25.90
N LEU A 8 32.67 -32.16 24.84
CA LEU A 8 32.81 -30.83 24.25
C LEU A 8 32.44 -30.76 22.75
N LEU A 9 31.99 -31.87 22.17
CA LEU A 9 31.60 -31.96 20.75
C LEU A 9 30.09 -32.24 20.55
N ASN A 10 29.27 -31.89 21.54
CA ASN A 10 27.80 -31.90 21.43
C ASN A 10 27.19 -30.50 21.60
N PHE A 11 27.99 -29.45 21.40
CA PHE A 11 27.47 -28.15 20.96
C PHE A 11 27.49 -28.09 19.42
N ILE A 12 27.05 -29.20 18.80
CA ILE A 12 26.68 -29.22 17.39
C ILE A 12 25.46 -28.31 17.29
N PHE A 13 25.72 -27.07 16.90
CA PHE A 13 25.07 -26.53 15.72
C PHE A 13 23.55 -26.71 15.69
N HIS A 14 22.86 -26.40 16.80
CA HIS A 14 21.59 -25.71 16.67
C HIS A 14 21.93 -24.28 16.27
N ILE A 15 22.46 -24.12 15.06
CA ILE A 15 22.06 -22.98 14.26
C ILE A 15 20.55 -23.15 14.19
N ILE A 16 19.85 -22.45 15.09
CA ILE A 16 18.52 -21.98 14.79
C ILE A 16 18.74 -21.26 13.47
N LEU A 17 18.41 -21.94 12.36
CA LEU A 17 18.14 -21.31 11.09
C LEU A 17 16.95 -20.42 11.44
N LEU A 18 17.23 -19.25 12.01
CA LEU A 18 16.37 -18.11 11.85
C LEU A 18 16.30 -18.00 10.35
N GLN A 19 15.23 -18.54 9.77
CA GLN A 19 14.82 -18.18 8.43
C GLN A 19 14.66 -16.67 8.53
N ILE A 20 15.71 -15.94 8.15
CA ILE A 20 15.64 -14.51 7.98
C ILE A 20 14.59 -14.37 6.90
N ARG A 21 13.36 -14.02 7.32
CA ARG A 21 12.29 -13.73 6.39
C ARG A 21 12.81 -12.55 5.58
N THR A 22 13.16 -12.83 4.34
CA THR A 22 13.44 -11.82 3.33
C THR A 22 12.17 -10.99 3.16
N GLU A 23 12.33 -9.72 2.80
CA GLU A 23 11.18 -8.85 2.58
C GLU A 23 10.31 -9.46 1.46
N PHE A 24 10.83 -9.58 0.24
CA PHE A 24 10.20 -10.41 -0.79
C PHE A 24 10.64 -11.86 -0.74
N SER A 25 9.78 -12.76 -1.22
CA SER A 25 10.19 -14.14 -1.44
C SER A 25 11.29 -14.20 -2.52
N PRO A 26 12.22 -15.18 -2.45
CA PRO A 26 13.24 -15.33 -3.49
C PRO A 26 12.67 -15.48 -4.90
N ASP A 27 11.46 -16.03 -5.04
CA ASP A 27 10.81 -16.19 -6.34
C ASP A 27 10.45 -14.84 -6.97
N PHE A 28 9.81 -13.95 -6.20
CA PHE A 28 9.44 -12.63 -6.68
C PHE A 28 10.66 -11.70 -6.81
N GLU A 29 11.64 -11.80 -5.90
CA GLU A 29 12.93 -11.10 -6.02
C GLU A 29 13.61 -11.44 -7.36
N ASN A 30 13.74 -12.73 -7.66
CA ASN A 30 14.34 -13.21 -8.89
C ASN A 30 13.55 -12.73 -10.12
N PHE A 31 12.22 -12.78 -10.06
CA PHE A 31 11.36 -12.29 -11.14
C PHE A 31 11.64 -10.81 -11.45
N ILE A 32 11.63 -9.93 -10.43
CA ILE A 32 11.87 -8.51 -10.66
C ILE A 32 13.28 -8.28 -11.19
N ARG A 33 14.27 -8.93 -10.57
CA ARG A 33 15.68 -8.78 -10.94
C ARG A 33 15.94 -9.17 -12.39
N ILE A 34 15.32 -10.26 -12.87
CA ILE A 34 15.49 -10.76 -14.24
C ILE A 34 14.76 -9.88 -15.25
N ASN A 35 13.53 -9.45 -14.95
CA ASN A 35 12.69 -8.75 -15.92
C ASN A 35 12.87 -7.22 -15.93
N TYR A 36 13.25 -6.63 -14.81
CA TYR A 36 13.34 -5.17 -14.63
C TYR A 36 14.69 -4.67 -14.10
N GLY A 37 15.55 -5.59 -13.65
CA GLY A 37 16.91 -5.28 -13.20
C GLY A 37 17.03 -4.98 -11.70
N LYS A 38 18.28 -4.89 -11.24
CA LYS A 38 18.62 -4.75 -9.81
C LYS A 38 18.11 -3.44 -9.19
N LYS A 39 18.12 -2.34 -9.94
CA LYS A 39 17.62 -1.05 -9.42
C LYS A 39 16.12 -1.14 -9.14
N ALA A 40 15.34 -1.65 -10.10
CA ALA A 40 13.90 -1.84 -9.92
C ALA A 40 13.56 -2.69 -8.70
N LEU A 41 14.32 -3.78 -8.48
CA LEU A 41 14.21 -4.58 -7.27
C LEU A 41 14.51 -3.77 -6.01
N SER A 42 15.65 -3.07 -5.96
CA SER A 42 16.03 -2.28 -4.78
C SER A 42 15.01 -1.17 -4.44
N ASP A 43 14.40 -0.56 -5.46
CA ASP A 43 13.42 0.51 -5.28
C ASP A 43 12.13 0.01 -4.57
N VAL A 44 11.78 -1.28 -4.73
CA VAL A 44 10.53 -1.86 -4.18
C VAL A 44 10.75 -2.90 -3.08
N GLU A 45 11.91 -3.51 -2.95
CA GLU A 45 12.19 -4.49 -1.89
C GLU A 45 12.51 -3.83 -0.55
N ARG A 46 13.11 -2.64 -0.59
CA ARG A 46 13.30 -1.79 0.59
C ARG A 46 13.97 -2.48 1.79
N LEU A 47 15.03 -3.24 1.52
CA LEU A 47 15.88 -3.84 2.56
C LEU A 47 16.50 -2.79 3.49
N ASP A 48 16.57 -1.52 3.07
CA ASP A 48 17.00 -0.38 3.88
C ASP A 48 15.97 0.02 4.96
N MET A 49 14.72 -0.44 4.87
CA MET A 49 13.62 -0.05 5.74
C MET A 49 13.37 -1.02 6.91
N GLY A 50 14.17 -2.07 7.04
CA GLY A 50 14.08 -3.02 8.14
C GLY A 50 14.30 -4.46 7.70
N MET A 51 14.03 -5.39 8.62
CA MET A 51 14.02 -6.82 8.37
C MET A 51 12.68 -7.39 8.81
N ALA A 52 12.40 -8.64 8.41
CA ALA A 52 11.20 -9.37 8.79
C ALA A 52 9.90 -8.71 8.31
N MET A 53 9.87 -8.34 7.02
CA MET A 53 8.69 -7.86 6.29
C MET A 53 8.23 -6.45 6.71
N ILE A 54 9.13 -5.66 7.29
CA ILE A 54 8.86 -4.28 7.70
C ILE A 54 8.96 -3.31 6.52
N GLY A 55 9.94 -3.54 5.64
CA GLY A 55 10.16 -2.74 4.44
C GLY A 55 9.19 -3.09 3.33
N SER A 56 9.01 -4.38 3.06
CA SER A 56 8.16 -4.93 2.01
C SER A 56 7.77 -6.39 2.31
N PHE A 57 6.71 -6.87 1.67
CA PHE A 57 6.43 -8.31 1.63
C PHE A 57 5.76 -8.74 0.35
N GLY A 58 5.90 -10.03 0.02
CA GLY A 58 5.12 -10.69 -1.02
C GLY A 58 5.94 -11.63 -1.91
N GLY A 59 5.23 -12.32 -2.79
CA GLY A 59 5.78 -13.35 -3.66
C GLY A 59 5.46 -14.76 -3.17
N ARG A 60 5.40 -15.71 -4.12
CA ARG A 60 5.10 -17.11 -3.80
C ARG A 60 6.14 -17.67 -2.82
N SER A 61 5.69 -18.47 -1.87
CA SER A 61 6.53 -19.24 -0.96
C SER A 61 7.42 -20.24 -1.70
N ASN A 62 6.94 -20.75 -2.84
CA ASN A 62 7.66 -21.64 -3.74
C ASN A 62 7.04 -21.61 -5.15
N GLN A 63 7.75 -22.15 -6.15
CA GLN A 63 7.32 -22.13 -7.56
C GLN A 63 6.05 -22.94 -7.86
N THR A 64 5.66 -23.86 -6.98
CA THR A 64 4.46 -24.70 -7.14
C THR A 64 3.23 -24.13 -6.44
N GLU A 65 3.35 -22.97 -5.79
CA GLU A 65 2.21 -22.30 -5.16
C GLU A 65 1.23 -21.79 -6.22
N GLU A 66 0.03 -22.34 -6.20
CA GLU A 66 -1.08 -21.88 -7.03
C GLU A 66 -1.78 -20.68 -6.39
N THR A 67 -2.06 -19.67 -7.19
CA THR A 67 -2.78 -18.45 -6.79
C THR A 67 -4.10 -18.40 -7.55
N TYR A 68 -5.21 -18.18 -6.86
CA TYR A 68 -6.57 -18.25 -7.42
C TYR A 68 -7.34 -16.93 -7.27
N ARG A 69 -6.82 -15.99 -6.48
CA ARG A 69 -7.42 -14.68 -6.24
C ARG A 69 -6.59 -13.61 -6.94
N ASN A 70 -7.20 -12.44 -7.14
CA ASN A 70 -6.43 -11.25 -7.47
C ASN A 70 -5.44 -10.98 -6.33
N PRO A 71 -4.14 -10.76 -6.62
CA PRO A 71 -3.20 -10.36 -5.60
C PRO A 71 -3.56 -8.98 -5.04
N VAL A 72 -3.41 -8.82 -3.73
CA VAL A 72 -3.68 -7.58 -3.01
C VAL A 72 -2.37 -6.83 -2.76
N ILE A 73 -2.36 -5.55 -3.09
CA ILE A 73 -1.27 -4.62 -2.81
C ILE A 73 -1.71 -3.65 -1.71
N PHE A 74 -1.02 -3.66 -0.58
CA PHE A 74 -1.25 -2.72 0.51
C PHE A 74 -0.27 -1.54 0.44
N VAL A 75 -0.82 -0.32 0.53
CA VAL A 75 -0.06 0.93 0.40
C VAL A 75 -0.26 1.77 1.66
N HIS A 76 0.84 1.99 2.39
CA HIS A 76 0.81 2.59 3.73
C HIS A 76 0.65 4.12 3.70
N GLY A 77 0.33 4.70 4.86
CA GLY A 77 0.23 6.14 5.05
C GLY A 77 1.57 6.83 5.27
N THR A 78 1.56 8.15 5.44
CA THR A 78 2.76 8.85 5.92
C THR A 78 3.16 8.37 7.32
N THR A 79 4.41 8.57 7.72
CA THR A 79 4.95 8.16 9.04
C THR A 79 4.91 6.66 9.35
N THR A 80 4.59 5.82 8.34
CA THR A 80 4.48 4.36 8.49
C THR A 80 5.26 3.62 7.40
N ARG A 81 5.25 2.29 7.45
CA ARG A 81 5.92 1.37 6.51
C ARG A 81 4.98 0.25 6.11
N ALA A 82 5.36 -0.54 5.11
CA ALA A 82 4.63 -1.73 4.68
C ALA A 82 4.26 -2.67 5.84
N GLY A 83 5.13 -2.77 6.86
CA GLY A 83 4.91 -3.60 8.05
C GLY A 83 3.60 -3.32 8.82
N ILE A 84 2.97 -2.16 8.65
CA ILE A 84 1.63 -1.87 9.23
C ILE A 84 0.57 -2.89 8.78
N PHE A 85 0.78 -3.52 7.61
CA PHE A 85 -0.14 -4.51 7.04
C PHE A 85 0.19 -5.96 7.39
N LEU A 86 1.16 -6.24 8.28
CA LEU A 86 1.39 -7.60 8.75
C LEU A 86 0.14 -8.24 9.41
N PRO A 87 -0.67 -7.52 10.19
CA PRO A 87 -1.95 -8.04 10.66
C PRO A 87 -2.92 -8.38 9.52
N HIS A 88 -2.93 -7.59 8.43
CA HIS A 88 -3.77 -7.85 7.25
C HIS A 88 -3.29 -9.10 6.53
N ARG A 89 -1.98 -9.20 6.27
CA ARG A 89 -1.35 -10.37 5.67
C ARG A 89 -1.71 -11.64 6.46
N ASN A 90 -1.54 -11.62 7.77
CA ASN A 90 -1.84 -12.78 8.62
C ASN A 90 -3.33 -13.14 8.60
N PHE A 91 -4.22 -12.14 8.65
CA PHE A 91 -5.66 -12.38 8.55
C PHE A 91 -6.03 -12.99 7.19
N PHE A 92 -5.52 -12.44 6.09
CA PHE A 92 -5.84 -12.91 4.75
C PHE A 92 -5.36 -14.34 4.52
N LEU A 93 -4.14 -14.68 4.96
CA LEU A 93 -3.62 -16.06 4.93
C LEU A 93 -4.48 -17.01 5.76
N ALA A 94 -4.87 -16.61 6.97
CA ALA A 94 -5.76 -17.39 7.82
C ALA A 94 -7.15 -17.60 7.20
N ASN A 95 -7.53 -16.78 6.22
CA ASN A 95 -8.79 -16.83 5.49
C ASN A 95 -8.59 -17.21 4.01
N GLY A 96 -7.55 -17.98 3.69
CA GLY A 96 -7.42 -18.68 2.42
C GLY A 96 -6.82 -17.89 1.26
N TYR A 97 -6.22 -16.72 1.50
CA TYR A 97 -5.21 -16.19 0.57
C TYR A 97 -3.91 -16.97 0.68
N GLN A 98 -3.11 -16.92 -0.38
CA GLN A 98 -1.77 -17.49 -0.46
C GLN A 98 -0.70 -16.41 -0.34
N GLU A 99 0.56 -16.81 -0.11
CA GLU A 99 1.68 -15.88 0.07
C GLU A 99 1.96 -15.04 -1.19
N GLY A 100 1.84 -15.67 -2.36
CA GLY A 100 1.96 -15.07 -3.68
C GLY A 100 0.76 -14.20 -4.08
N GLU A 101 -0.20 -13.96 -3.19
CA GLU A 101 -1.36 -13.10 -3.40
C GLU A 101 -1.34 -11.85 -2.51
N LEU A 102 -0.30 -11.62 -1.69
CA LEU A 102 -0.28 -10.53 -0.71
C LEU A 102 1.03 -9.76 -0.82
N PHE A 103 0.94 -8.47 -1.13
CA PHE A 103 2.10 -7.63 -1.44
C PHE A 103 2.04 -6.29 -0.73
N ALA A 104 3.20 -5.77 -0.33
CA ALA A 104 3.34 -4.38 0.11
C ALA A 104 4.78 -3.91 -0.11
N THR A 105 4.96 -2.61 -0.28
CA THR A 105 6.28 -1.96 -0.27
C THR A 105 6.22 -0.64 0.47
N THR A 106 7.34 -0.26 1.07
CA THR A 106 7.51 1.06 1.66
C THR A 106 7.90 2.07 0.58
N TYR A 107 7.21 3.20 0.49
CA TYR A 107 7.69 4.35 -0.29
C TYR A 107 8.38 5.37 0.62
N SER A 108 9.18 6.25 0.03
CA SER A 108 9.97 7.27 0.74
C SER A 108 10.86 6.71 1.87
N ASP A 109 11.09 7.47 2.93
CA ASP A 109 11.94 7.12 4.06
C ASP A 109 11.26 6.27 5.15
N GLY A 110 10.09 5.69 4.85
CA GLY A 110 9.37 4.83 5.78
C GLY A 110 9.02 5.52 7.11
N GLY A 111 8.73 6.81 7.05
CA GLY A 111 8.19 7.60 8.16
C GLY A 111 9.20 8.38 8.97
N MET A 112 10.42 8.56 8.46
CA MET A 112 11.39 9.47 9.10
C MET A 112 10.98 10.94 8.91
N THR A 113 10.40 11.28 7.76
CA THR A 113 9.81 12.59 7.53
C THR A 113 8.46 12.69 8.23
N GLY A 114 8.29 13.72 9.06
CA GLY A 114 7.07 13.97 9.82
C GLY A 114 5.85 14.28 8.94
N LEU A 115 4.65 14.06 9.50
CA LEU A 115 3.35 14.26 8.86
C LEU A 115 3.23 15.61 8.13
N TYR A 116 3.63 16.71 8.77
CA TYR A 116 3.50 18.06 8.22
C TYR A 116 4.62 18.46 7.25
N GLN A 117 5.63 17.62 7.07
CA GLN A 117 6.75 17.82 6.17
C GLN A 117 6.66 16.95 4.92
N LYS A 118 5.90 15.84 4.98
CA LYS A 118 5.81 14.88 3.88
C LYS A 118 4.88 15.35 2.77
N THR A 119 5.44 15.58 1.59
CA THR A 119 4.71 15.86 0.33
C THR A 119 4.49 14.59 -0.49
N MET A 120 3.50 14.62 -1.39
CA MET A 120 3.18 13.52 -2.30
C MET A 120 4.06 13.59 -3.56
N ASN A 121 5.28 13.08 -3.45
CA ASN A 121 6.29 13.25 -4.49
C ASN A 121 6.15 12.22 -5.63
N CYS A 122 6.59 12.60 -6.83
CA CYS A 122 6.60 11.71 -8.00
C CYS A 122 7.35 10.38 -7.74
N GLU A 123 8.45 10.42 -6.98
CA GLU A 123 9.22 9.22 -6.66
C GLU A 123 8.41 8.19 -5.86
N ASP A 124 7.59 8.65 -4.91
CA ASP A 124 6.72 7.77 -4.11
C ASP A 124 5.66 7.11 -5.00
N VAL A 125 5.08 7.91 -5.91
CA VAL A 125 4.11 7.44 -6.91
C VAL A 125 4.73 6.37 -7.81
N LYS A 126 5.97 6.57 -8.26
CA LYS A 126 6.68 5.63 -9.14
C LYS A 126 6.94 4.30 -8.46
N ILE A 127 7.29 4.28 -7.17
CA ILE A 127 7.48 3.05 -6.40
C ILE A 127 6.19 2.22 -6.41
N ILE A 128 5.05 2.84 -6.04
CA ILE A 128 3.75 2.14 -5.98
C ILE A 128 3.27 1.72 -7.38
N ARG A 129 3.40 2.61 -8.38
CA ARG A 129 3.05 2.31 -9.76
C ARG A 129 3.83 1.12 -10.32
N ASN A 130 5.13 1.05 -10.02
CA ASN A 130 5.97 -0.06 -10.43
C ASN A 130 5.57 -1.36 -9.72
N LEU A 131 5.28 -1.31 -8.41
CA LEU A 131 4.81 -2.49 -7.70
C LEU A 131 3.52 -3.04 -8.31
N ILE A 132 2.53 -2.19 -8.63
CA ILE A 132 1.28 -2.60 -9.31
C ILE A 132 1.60 -3.35 -10.61
N LYS A 133 2.47 -2.79 -11.45
CA LYS A 133 2.86 -3.41 -12.72
C LYS A 133 3.61 -4.72 -12.53
N TYR A 134 4.52 -4.79 -11.56
CA TYR A 134 5.33 -5.99 -11.32
C TYR A 134 4.49 -7.12 -10.78
N VAL A 135 3.60 -6.85 -9.82
CA VAL A 135 2.68 -7.84 -9.26
C VAL A 135 1.72 -8.33 -10.32
N SER A 136 1.07 -7.43 -11.08
CA SER A 136 0.15 -7.82 -12.15
C SER A 136 0.82 -8.71 -13.20
N ASN A 137 2.06 -8.38 -13.61
CA ASN A 137 2.82 -9.20 -14.55
C ASN A 137 3.26 -10.54 -13.94
N TYR A 138 3.71 -10.53 -12.69
CA TYR A 138 4.19 -11.73 -11.98
C TYR A 138 3.08 -12.77 -11.76
N THR A 139 1.87 -12.32 -11.44
CA THR A 139 0.71 -13.19 -11.22
C THR A 139 -0.11 -13.40 -12.48
N ASN A 140 0.16 -12.65 -13.55
CA ASN A 140 -0.63 -12.61 -14.78
C ASN A 140 -2.13 -12.36 -14.51
N SER A 141 -2.42 -11.39 -13.65
CA SER A 141 -3.76 -11.06 -13.17
C SER A 141 -3.89 -9.55 -12.91
N PRO A 142 -5.10 -8.97 -12.98
CA PRO A 142 -5.41 -7.72 -12.30
C PRO A 142 -5.10 -7.82 -10.80
N VAL A 143 -4.84 -6.68 -10.17
CA VAL A 143 -4.53 -6.57 -8.74
C VAL A 143 -5.66 -5.87 -8.01
N ASP A 144 -5.78 -6.17 -6.72
CA ASP A 144 -6.55 -5.37 -5.78
C ASP A 144 -5.59 -4.43 -5.02
N VAL A 145 -6.04 -3.21 -4.69
CA VAL A 145 -5.19 -2.21 -4.04
C VAL A 145 -5.91 -1.61 -2.84
N LEU A 146 -5.25 -1.60 -1.69
CA LEU A 146 -5.68 -0.87 -0.50
C LEU A 146 -4.72 0.27 -0.23
N GLY A 147 -5.18 1.51 -0.37
CA GLY A 147 -4.43 2.70 0.04
C GLY A 147 -4.95 3.22 1.38
N TYR A 148 -4.09 3.27 2.39
CA TYR A 148 -4.41 3.81 3.72
C TYR A 148 -3.84 5.21 3.90
N SER A 149 -4.63 6.15 4.45
CA SER A 149 -4.16 7.51 4.75
C SER A 149 -3.59 8.21 3.50
N MET A 150 -2.37 8.78 3.57
CA MET A 150 -1.69 9.34 2.39
C MET A 150 -1.50 8.32 1.25
N GLY A 151 -1.40 7.02 1.59
CA GLY A 151 -1.31 5.93 0.61
C GLY A 151 -2.48 5.88 -0.36
N THR A 152 -3.67 6.39 0.03
CA THR A 152 -4.81 6.53 -0.88
C THR A 152 -4.47 7.47 -2.04
N ALA A 153 -3.98 8.68 -1.77
CA ALA A 153 -3.65 9.66 -2.81
C ALA A 153 -2.48 9.19 -3.69
N ILE A 154 -1.43 8.64 -3.08
CA ILE A 154 -0.27 8.08 -3.80
C ILE A 154 -0.70 6.98 -4.76
N SER A 155 -1.54 6.04 -4.29
CA SER A 155 -2.04 4.94 -5.10
C SER A 155 -2.93 5.43 -6.24
N ARG A 156 -3.83 6.38 -5.96
CA ARG A 156 -4.67 6.99 -6.99
C ARG A 156 -3.81 7.63 -8.08
N LYS A 157 -2.79 8.41 -7.74
CA LYS A 157 -1.89 8.99 -8.76
C LYS A 157 -1.09 7.93 -9.51
N ALA A 158 -0.65 6.87 -8.82
CA ALA A 158 0.03 5.75 -9.43
C ALA A 158 -0.85 5.04 -10.47
N ILE A 159 -2.15 4.92 -10.21
CA ILE A 159 -3.14 4.32 -11.11
C ILE A 159 -3.50 5.27 -12.25
N LEU A 160 -3.79 6.55 -11.97
CA LEU A 160 -4.14 7.55 -12.98
C LEU A 160 -3.02 7.74 -14.00
N GLY A 161 -1.76 7.74 -13.56
CA GLY A 161 -0.62 8.02 -14.41
C GLY A 161 -0.56 9.50 -14.84
N GLY A 162 -0.27 9.74 -16.10
CA GLY A 162 -0.11 11.10 -16.64
C GLY A 162 1.18 11.78 -16.16
N ALA A 163 1.20 13.11 -16.15
CA ALA A 163 2.35 13.87 -15.64
C ALA A 163 2.34 13.93 -14.10
N CYS A 164 3.51 13.78 -13.47
CA CYS A 164 3.70 14.11 -12.06
C CYS A 164 3.51 15.61 -11.82
N VAL A 165 2.87 15.97 -10.72
CA VAL A 165 2.52 17.38 -10.43
C VAL A 165 3.72 18.22 -9.99
N ASP A 166 4.68 17.61 -9.30
CA ASP A 166 5.89 18.23 -8.79
C ASP A 166 7.03 18.28 -9.81
N THR A 167 7.22 17.22 -10.61
CA THR A 167 8.36 17.09 -11.54
C THR A 167 8.01 17.18 -13.02
N MET A 168 6.72 17.08 -13.38
CA MET A 168 6.24 16.91 -14.77
C MET A 168 6.74 15.64 -15.49
N GLU A 169 7.38 14.71 -14.77
CA GLU A 169 7.77 13.42 -15.33
C GLU A 169 6.52 12.64 -15.77
N TYR A 170 6.56 12.01 -16.95
CA TYR A 170 5.46 11.21 -17.46
C TYR A 170 5.47 9.81 -16.86
N LEU A 171 4.43 9.47 -16.09
CA LEU A 171 4.25 8.16 -15.47
C LEU A 171 3.79 7.08 -16.48
N GLY A 172 3.27 7.50 -17.64
CA GLY A 172 2.61 6.64 -18.61
C GLY A 172 1.09 6.66 -18.50
N GLU A 173 0.44 5.84 -19.32
CA GLU A 173 -1.02 5.69 -19.39
C GLU A 173 -1.64 5.19 -18.07
N PRO A 174 -2.95 5.40 -17.85
CA PRO A 174 -3.65 4.86 -16.69
C PRO A 174 -3.49 3.33 -16.54
N LEU A 175 -3.35 2.84 -15.31
CA LEU A 175 -3.34 1.41 -14.96
C LEU A 175 -4.73 0.89 -14.58
N THR A 176 -5.80 1.62 -14.89
CA THR A 176 -7.18 1.27 -14.53
C THR A 176 -7.54 -0.17 -14.92
N SER A 177 -7.06 -0.66 -16.07
CA SER A 177 -7.31 -2.04 -16.51
C SER A 177 -6.50 -3.11 -15.77
N LEU A 178 -5.46 -2.72 -15.02
CA LEU A 178 -4.69 -3.63 -14.17
C LEU A 178 -5.20 -3.67 -12.74
N VAL A 179 -6.11 -2.77 -12.35
CA VAL A 179 -6.68 -2.73 -11.00
C VAL A 179 -8.13 -3.15 -11.04
N ASP A 180 -8.43 -4.18 -10.26
CA ASP A 180 -9.77 -4.70 -10.18
C ASP A 180 -10.58 -3.98 -9.10
N THR A 181 -10.11 -4.04 -7.86
CA THR A 181 -10.74 -3.37 -6.73
C THR A 181 -9.76 -2.41 -6.07
N PHE A 182 -10.19 -1.16 -5.86
CA PHE A 182 -9.48 -0.18 -5.06
C PHE A 182 -10.22 0.12 -3.75
N ILE A 183 -9.51 0.16 -2.63
CA ILE A 183 -10.04 0.63 -1.34
C ILE A 183 -9.22 1.84 -0.89
N GLY A 184 -9.89 2.99 -0.75
CA GLY A 184 -9.38 4.14 -0.02
C GLY A 184 -9.82 4.05 1.44
N LEU A 185 -8.88 3.79 2.35
CA LEU A 185 -9.14 3.59 3.77
C LEU A 185 -8.61 4.77 4.59
N ALA A 186 -9.50 5.51 5.25
CA ALA A 186 -9.16 6.70 6.03
C ALA A 186 -8.21 7.64 5.25
N GLY A 187 -8.50 7.79 3.96
CA GLY A 187 -7.57 8.33 2.97
C GLY A 187 -7.47 9.84 2.96
N VAL A 188 -6.37 10.37 2.46
CA VAL A 188 -6.25 11.79 2.09
C VAL A 188 -6.75 11.97 0.65
N ALA A 189 -8.05 11.76 0.42
CA ALA A 189 -8.61 11.72 -0.94
C ALA A 189 -9.07 13.09 -1.44
N TYR A 190 -9.77 13.85 -0.60
CA TYR A 190 -10.10 15.26 -0.80
C TYR A 190 -9.20 16.20 -0.01
N GLY A 191 -8.40 15.69 0.92
CA GLY A 191 -7.37 16.46 1.63
C GLY A 191 -7.12 15.97 3.03
N PHE A 192 -6.30 16.74 3.74
CA PHE A 192 -6.10 16.66 5.18
C PHE A 192 -6.64 17.97 5.78
N GLU A 193 -7.67 17.89 6.62
CA GLU A 193 -8.48 19.05 7.05
C GLU A 193 -7.61 20.20 7.61
N SER A 194 -6.63 19.88 8.44
CA SER A 194 -5.72 20.88 9.02
C SER A 194 -4.95 21.69 7.97
N CYS A 195 -4.73 21.13 6.77
CA CYS A 195 -4.01 21.81 5.71
C CYS A 195 -4.73 23.06 5.21
N ILE A 196 -6.05 23.20 5.38
CA ILE A 196 -6.83 24.39 5.00
C ILE A 196 -6.21 25.69 5.59
N TRP A 197 -5.53 25.58 6.73
CA TRP A 197 -4.94 26.73 7.44
C TRP A 197 -3.41 26.73 7.46
N LEU A 198 -2.76 25.72 6.88
CA LEU A 198 -1.32 25.48 7.04
C LEU A 198 -0.53 25.53 5.73
N GLU A 199 -1.15 25.97 4.62
CA GLU A 199 -0.52 25.94 3.29
C GLU A 199 0.83 26.67 3.18
N THR A 200 1.04 27.73 3.97
CA THR A 200 2.27 28.54 3.98
C THR A 200 3.28 28.12 5.05
N ILE A 201 2.90 27.21 5.96
CA ILE A 201 3.67 26.85 7.16
C ILE A 201 4.16 25.40 7.08
N ALA A 202 3.31 24.50 6.61
CA ALA A 202 3.59 23.07 6.53
C ALA A 202 3.86 22.68 5.07
N PRO A 203 5.08 22.19 4.73
CA PRO A 203 5.37 21.71 3.38
C PRO A 203 4.37 20.67 2.87
N ALA A 204 3.89 19.78 3.74
CA ALA A 204 2.88 18.78 3.42
C ALA A 204 1.53 19.38 2.98
N CYS A 205 1.27 20.66 3.24
CA CYS A 205 0.02 21.35 2.93
C CYS A 205 0.13 22.33 1.75
N ASN A 206 1.23 22.30 1.00
CA ASN A 206 1.40 23.21 -0.13
C ASN A 206 0.36 22.98 -1.25
N LEU A 207 0.06 24.03 -2.03
CA LEU A 207 -0.92 23.99 -3.13
C LEU A 207 -0.44 23.30 -4.42
N ASN A 208 0.76 22.72 -4.44
CA ASN A 208 1.27 21.96 -5.57
C ASN A 208 1.05 20.46 -5.35
N ASN A 209 1.90 19.82 -4.55
CA ASN A 209 1.88 18.38 -4.25
C ASN A 209 1.63 18.07 -2.76
N GLY A 210 1.00 19.00 -2.06
CA GLY A 210 0.55 18.82 -0.68
C GLY A 210 -0.86 18.27 -0.57
N MET A 211 -1.24 17.94 0.66
CA MET A 211 -2.53 17.39 1.08
C MET A 211 -3.61 18.47 1.29
N HIS A 212 -3.37 19.70 0.86
CA HIS A 212 -4.40 20.74 0.85
C HIS A 212 -5.45 20.40 -0.21
N CYS A 213 -6.75 20.55 0.12
CA CYS A 213 -7.87 20.18 -0.75
C CYS A 213 -7.85 20.84 -2.16
N LYS A 214 -7.22 22.01 -2.26
CA LYS A 214 -7.01 22.79 -3.50
C LYS A 214 -5.62 22.59 -4.11
N SER A 215 -4.84 21.61 -3.66
CA SER A 215 -3.55 21.35 -4.28
C SER A 215 -3.75 20.83 -5.70
N LYS A 216 -2.83 21.18 -6.61
CA LYS A 216 -2.86 20.66 -7.99
C LYS A 216 -2.88 19.13 -8.02
N TYR A 217 -2.26 18.48 -7.04
CA TYR A 217 -2.26 17.02 -6.91
C TYR A 217 -3.65 16.46 -6.67
N LEU A 218 -4.38 16.98 -5.68
CA LEU A 218 -5.73 16.48 -5.39
C LEU A 218 -6.75 16.95 -6.44
N ASP A 219 -6.55 18.11 -7.05
CA ASP A 219 -7.36 18.58 -8.17
C ASP A 219 -7.20 17.67 -9.40
N ASP A 220 -5.99 17.25 -9.75
CA ASP A 220 -5.72 16.28 -10.82
C ASP A 220 -6.45 14.94 -10.59
N LEU A 221 -6.48 14.45 -9.35
CA LEU A 221 -7.19 13.22 -9.01
C LEU A 221 -8.71 13.38 -9.00
N ASN A 222 -9.22 14.49 -8.48
CA ASN A 222 -10.66 14.67 -8.24
C ASN A 222 -11.41 15.34 -9.41
N SER A 223 -10.69 15.85 -10.42
CA SER A 223 -11.26 16.39 -11.66
C SER A 223 -11.60 15.32 -12.71
N GLN A 224 -11.28 14.05 -12.44
CA GLN A 224 -11.55 12.96 -13.38
C GLN A 224 -13.06 12.75 -13.55
N PRO A 225 -13.56 12.67 -14.79
CA PRO A 225 -15.00 12.65 -15.08
C PRO A 225 -15.69 11.33 -14.69
N ALA A 226 -14.91 10.30 -14.42
CA ALA A 226 -15.37 8.98 -14.01
C ALA A 226 -14.32 8.34 -13.08
N ARG A 227 -14.72 7.26 -12.42
CA ARG A 227 -13.82 6.40 -11.64
C ARG A 227 -12.69 5.88 -12.53
N PHE A 228 -11.46 5.97 -12.04
CA PHE A 228 -10.26 5.46 -12.74
C PHE A 228 -9.45 4.49 -11.88
N GLU A 229 -9.79 4.37 -10.59
CA GLU A 229 -9.04 3.61 -9.60
C GLU A 229 -9.06 2.10 -9.85
N GLY A 230 -10.02 1.62 -10.66
CA GLY A 230 -10.14 0.21 -11.06
C GLY A 230 -11.55 -0.12 -11.55
N THR A 231 -11.83 -1.40 -11.76
CA THR A 231 -13.19 -1.88 -12.09
C THR A 231 -14.19 -1.43 -11.02
N THR A 232 -13.83 -1.59 -9.75
CA THR A 232 -14.58 -1.10 -8.60
C THR A 232 -13.70 -0.31 -7.64
N SER A 233 -14.29 0.64 -6.92
CA SER A 233 -13.62 1.34 -5.83
C SER A 233 -14.53 1.62 -4.65
N TYR A 234 -13.98 1.55 -3.46
CA TYR A 234 -14.67 1.79 -2.19
C TYR A 234 -13.93 2.83 -1.36
N SER A 235 -14.67 3.72 -0.69
CA SER A 235 -14.13 4.53 0.40
C SER A 235 -14.59 3.96 1.74
N ILE A 236 -13.68 3.84 2.70
CA ILE A 236 -13.97 3.45 4.07
C ILE A 236 -13.41 4.54 4.97
N TRP A 237 -14.26 5.16 5.79
CA TRP A 237 -13.83 6.23 6.69
C TRP A 237 -14.72 6.29 7.94
N SER A 238 -14.34 7.13 8.89
CA SER A 238 -15.02 7.31 10.18
C SER A 238 -15.09 8.79 10.52
N GLU A 239 -16.22 9.23 11.08
CA GLU A 239 -16.37 10.60 11.63
C GLU A 239 -15.47 10.83 12.84
N ASP A 240 -14.99 9.76 13.48
CA ASP A 240 -14.08 9.81 14.63
C ASP A 240 -12.59 9.81 14.21
N ASP A 241 -12.31 9.85 12.89
CA ASP A 241 -10.96 10.11 12.37
C ASP A 241 -10.62 11.59 12.45
N HIS A 242 -10.28 12.04 13.66
CA HIS A 242 -9.83 13.41 13.90
C HIS A 242 -8.42 13.70 13.39
N LEU A 243 -7.69 12.69 12.87
CA LEU A 243 -6.37 12.93 12.28
C LEU A 243 -6.52 13.46 10.87
N VAL A 244 -7.20 12.77 9.97
CA VAL A 244 -7.41 13.27 8.59
C VAL A 244 -8.48 14.36 8.57
N GLY A 245 -9.49 14.21 9.42
CA GLY A 245 -10.62 15.13 9.51
C GLY A 245 -11.77 14.79 8.59
N THR A 246 -12.82 15.62 8.64
CA THR A 246 -14.12 15.35 8.01
C THR A 246 -14.53 16.42 7.00
N ASP A 247 -14.00 17.66 7.09
CA ASP A 247 -14.29 18.71 6.11
C ASP A 247 -13.03 19.17 5.37
N CYS A 248 -12.89 18.69 4.14
CA CYS A 248 -11.86 19.12 3.19
C CYS A 248 -12.51 19.90 2.06
N CYS A 249 -12.88 21.14 2.36
CA CYS A 249 -13.42 22.09 1.38
C CYS A 249 -14.81 21.67 0.87
N ARG A 250 -15.69 21.36 1.84
CA ARG A 250 -17.08 20.90 1.69
C ARG A 250 -17.20 19.48 1.13
N GLN A 251 -16.11 18.73 1.13
CA GLN A 251 -16.06 17.32 0.79
C GLN A 251 -15.54 16.55 1.98
N HIS A 252 -16.02 15.34 2.19
CA HIS A 252 -15.47 14.50 3.24
C HIS A 252 -14.04 14.11 2.87
N CYS A 253 -13.06 14.40 3.75
CA CYS A 253 -11.63 14.31 3.45
C CYS A 253 -11.20 12.94 2.89
N SER A 254 -11.81 11.86 3.40
CA SER A 254 -11.51 10.49 3.01
C SER A 254 -12.47 9.85 1.99
N ASP A 255 -13.44 10.62 1.48
CA ASP A 255 -14.34 10.08 0.46
C ASP A 255 -13.70 10.08 -0.93
N LEU A 256 -14.17 9.19 -1.81
CA LEU A 256 -13.62 9.03 -3.15
C LEU A 256 -14.62 9.53 -4.20
N HIS A 257 -14.16 10.43 -5.07
CA HIS A 257 -14.96 10.86 -6.20
C HIS A 257 -15.32 9.66 -7.10
N ASN A 258 -16.60 9.51 -7.45
CA ASN A 258 -17.11 8.43 -8.31
C ASN A 258 -16.93 6.99 -7.79
N ALA A 259 -16.72 6.80 -6.47
CA ALA A 259 -16.67 5.46 -5.90
C ALA A 259 -17.98 4.68 -6.06
N ASN A 260 -17.87 3.35 -6.10
CA ASN A 260 -19.04 2.48 -6.16
C ASN A 260 -19.86 2.54 -4.87
N LEU A 261 -19.17 2.59 -3.72
CA LEU A 261 -19.80 2.63 -2.41
C LEU A 261 -18.86 3.27 -1.38
N THR A 262 -19.47 4.02 -0.47
CA THR A 262 -18.84 4.65 0.69
C THR A 262 -19.33 3.94 1.95
N LEU A 263 -18.41 3.51 2.81
CA LEU A 263 -18.68 2.69 4.00
C LEU A 263 -18.19 3.39 5.25
N ILE A 264 -19.12 3.94 6.04
CA ILE A 264 -18.83 4.68 7.26
C ILE A 264 -18.66 3.73 8.44
N ARG A 265 -17.58 3.86 9.22
CA ARG A 265 -17.19 2.99 10.34
C ARG A 265 -16.85 3.78 11.59
N ASN A 266 -17.83 4.55 12.06
CA ASN A 266 -17.77 5.30 13.32
C ASN A 266 -17.44 4.38 14.50
N GLY A 267 -16.86 4.97 15.54
CA GLY A 267 -16.23 4.29 16.67
C GLY A 267 -14.77 3.92 16.43
N ASN A 268 -14.20 4.29 15.27
CA ASN A 268 -12.79 4.07 14.95
C ASN A 268 -12.10 5.40 14.67
N ASP A 269 -10.96 5.63 15.31
CA ASP A 269 -10.03 6.70 14.93
C ASP A 269 -9.14 6.27 13.75
N HIS A 270 -8.25 7.15 13.30
CA HIS A 270 -7.32 6.88 12.21
C HIS A 270 -6.50 5.60 12.42
N ALA A 271 -5.98 5.39 13.63
CA ALA A 271 -5.06 4.30 13.93
C ALA A 271 -5.78 2.96 14.12
N THR A 272 -7.05 2.97 14.52
CA THR A 272 -7.84 1.77 14.79
C THR A 272 -8.64 1.31 13.59
N ILE A 273 -9.11 2.22 12.73
CA ILE A 273 -9.93 1.87 11.56
C ILE A 273 -9.21 0.91 10.62
N VAL A 274 -7.88 1.04 10.49
CA VAL A 274 -7.07 0.16 9.64
C VAL A 274 -7.13 -1.30 10.09
N TYR A 275 -7.19 -1.57 11.40
CA TYR A 275 -7.22 -2.92 11.95
C TYR A 275 -8.63 -3.44 12.21
N ASN A 276 -9.52 -2.58 12.72
CA ASN A 276 -10.89 -2.98 13.08
C ASN A 276 -11.78 -3.24 11.86
N THR A 277 -11.33 -2.87 10.66
CA THR A 277 -12.07 -3.09 9.41
C THR A 277 -11.43 -4.15 8.49
N ILE A 278 -10.42 -4.90 8.94
CA ILE A 278 -9.74 -5.92 8.12
C ILE A 278 -10.72 -6.92 7.50
N GLU A 279 -11.70 -7.41 8.26
CA GLU A 279 -12.71 -8.34 7.74
C GLU A 279 -13.56 -7.72 6.63
N LEU A 280 -13.91 -6.43 6.75
CA LEU A 280 -14.64 -5.71 5.70
C LEU A 280 -13.78 -5.58 4.45
N GLN A 281 -12.52 -5.19 4.59
CA GLN A 281 -11.59 -5.04 3.47
C GLN A 281 -11.42 -6.38 2.72
N TYR A 282 -11.25 -7.48 3.46
CA TYR A 282 -11.20 -8.83 2.91
C TYR A 282 -12.47 -9.18 2.11
N LYS A 283 -13.66 -8.89 2.66
CA LYS A 283 -14.94 -9.16 1.99
C LYS A 283 -15.08 -8.37 0.70
N LEU A 284 -14.67 -7.10 0.68
CA LEU A 284 -14.73 -6.26 -0.51
C LEU A 284 -13.83 -6.78 -1.64
N PHE A 285 -12.64 -7.31 -1.32
CA PHE A 285 -11.78 -7.97 -2.31
C PHE A 285 -12.31 -9.35 -2.74
N SER A 286 -12.99 -10.07 -1.84
CA SER A 286 -13.50 -11.43 -2.10
C SER A 286 -14.89 -11.47 -2.73
N ALA A 287 -15.60 -10.34 -2.80
CA ALA A 287 -17.01 -10.22 -3.22
C ALA A 287 -17.33 -10.79 -4.62
N LYS A 288 -16.32 -11.06 -5.44
CA LYS A 288 -16.50 -11.65 -6.77
C LYS A 288 -16.87 -13.13 -6.76
N ASN A 289 -16.62 -13.83 -5.65
CA ASN A 289 -16.95 -15.25 -5.52
C ASN A 289 -18.30 -15.50 -4.85
N ASP A 290 -18.89 -14.50 -4.21
CA ASP A 290 -20.18 -14.62 -3.52
C ASP A 290 -21.17 -13.64 -4.12
N SER A 291 -22.22 -14.19 -4.75
CA SER A 291 -23.30 -13.46 -5.41
C SER A 291 -24.23 -12.70 -4.44
N ALA A 292 -23.72 -12.18 -3.33
CA ALA A 292 -24.50 -11.45 -2.33
C ALA A 292 -23.60 -10.52 -1.48
N ILE A 293 -23.51 -9.25 -1.90
CA ILE A 293 -23.37 -8.10 -0.99
C ILE A 293 -24.59 -7.22 -1.20
#